data_AF-A0A2D6TNJ7-F1
#
_entry.id   AF-A0A2D6TNJ7-F1
#
_cell.length_a   1.000
_cell.length_b   1.000
_cell.length_c   1.000
_cell.angle_alpha   90.00
_cell.angle_beta   90.00
_cell.angle_gamma   90.00
#
_symmetry.space_group_name_H-M   'P 1'
#
loop_
_entity.id
_entity.type
_entity.pdbx_description
1 polymer ?
#
loop_
_entity_poly.entity_id
_entity_poly.type
_entity_poly.pdbx_seq_one_letter_code
_entity_poly.pdbx_strand_id
1 'polypeptide(L)' 'MSALKFKDIKKMEKTERDKKLKELKMELVKSKVNASKSGSSKIKEIKKIIARILTLNK' A
#
# COMPACT_ATOMS: atom_id res chain seq x y z
N MET A 1 -1.76 -9.82 9.90
CA MET A 1 -1.77 -8.45 9.34
C MET A 1 -3.03 -8.28 8.53
N SER A 2 -3.83 -7.25 8.83
CA SER A 2 -5.09 -7.01 8.11
C SER A 2 -4.79 -6.45 6.73
N ALA A 3 -4.75 -7.31 5.72
CA ALA A 3 -4.59 -6.89 4.34
C ALA A 3 -5.79 -6.04 3.94
N LEU A 4 -5.58 -4.74 3.73
CA LEU A 4 -6.57 -3.79 3.20
C LEU A 4 -7.30 -4.44 2.01
N LYS A 5 -8.59 -4.73 2.20
CA LYS A 5 -9.39 -5.40 1.18
C LYS A 5 -9.73 -4.38 0.10
N PHE A 6 -9.85 -4.86 -1.13
CA PHE A 6 -10.22 -4.01 -2.25
C PHE A 6 -11.56 -3.28 -2.03
N LYS A 7 -12.51 -3.93 -1.34
CA LYS A 7 -13.80 -3.35 -0.96
C LYS A 7 -13.65 -2.10 -0.07
N ASP A 8 -12.66 -2.09 0.81
CA ASP A 8 -12.40 -0.97 1.71
C ASP A 8 -11.80 0.21 0.93
N ILE A 9 -10.84 -0.07 0.04
CA ILE A 9 -10.21 0.94 -0.82
C ILE A 9 -11.25 1.58 -1.76
N LYS A 10 -12.22 0.81 -2.26
CA LYS A 10 -13.30 1.30 -3.13
C LYS A 10 -14.23 2.29 -2.42
N LYS A 11 -14.43 2.13 -1.11
CA LYS A 11 -15.28 3.03 -0.31
C LYS A 11 -14.60 4.36 0.02
N MET A 12 -13.28 4.45 -0.15
CA MET A 12 -12.51 5.65 0.16
C MET A 12 -12.65 6.71 -0.94
N GLU A 13 -12.71 7.98 -0.54
CA GLU A 13 -12.65 9.10 -1.48
C GLU A 13 -11.29 9.16 -2.19
N LYS A 14 -11.26 9.85 -3.34
CA LYS A 14 -10.04 10.02 -4.14
C LYS A 14 -8.91 10.70 -3.32
N THR A 15 -9.27 11.70 -2.52
CA THR A 15 -8.38 12.43 -1.62
C THR A 15 -7.76 11.52 -0.54
N GLU A 16 -8.58 10.66 0.08
CA GLU A 16 -8.12 9.67 1.05
C GLU A 16 -7.22 8.61 0.42
N ARG A 17 -7.58 8.15 -0.78
CA ARG A 17 -6.76 7.22 -1.57
C ARG A 17 -5.38 7.78 -1.87
N ASP A 18 -5.29 9.05 -2.24
CA ASP A 18 -4.01 9.70 -2.54
C ASP A 18 -3.14 9.91 -1.28
N LYS A 19 -3.75 10.26 -0.14
CA LYS A 19 -3.05 10.33 1.15
C LYS A 19 -2.47 8.96 1.53
N LYS A 20 -3.30 7.91 1.50
CA LYS A 20 -2.85 6.53 1.76
C LYS A 20 -1.78 6.07 0.79
N LEU A 21 -1.86 6.45 -0.47
CA LEU A 21 -0.85 6.09 -1.47
C LEU A 21 0.51 6.71 -1.16
N LYS A 22 0.57 7.95 -0.66
CA LYS A 22 1.81 8.56 -0.19
C LYS A 22 2.38 7.85 1.03
N GLU A 23 1.55 7.54 2.01
CA GLU A 23 1.95 6.80 3.22
C GLU A 23 2.53 5.42 2.88
N LEU A 24 1.82 4.64 2.07
CA LEU A 24 2.25 3.31 1.64
C LEU A 24 3.56 3.34 0.83
N LYS A 25 3.79 4.39 0.04
CA LYS A 25 5.08 4.60 -0.65
C LYS A 25 6.22 4.85 0.33
N MET A 26 6.02 5.69 1.36
CA MET A 26 7.03 5.89 2.39
C MET A 26 7.32 4.61 3.18
N GLU A 27 6.27 3.85 3.51
CA GLU A 27 6.39 2.57 4.20
C GLU A 27 7.12 1.53 3.34
N LEU A 28 6.89 1.53 2.02
CA LEU A 28 7.63 0.70 1.07
C LEU A 28 9.12 1.02 1.08
N VAL A 29 9.49 2.30 1.09
CA VAL A 29 10.90 2.74 1.13
C VAL A 29 11.56 2.29 2.43
N LYS A 30 10.91 2.54 3.58
CA LYS A 30 11.41 2.09 4.89
C LYS A 30 11.57 0.56 4.94
N SER A 31 10.60 -0.17 4.39
CA SER A 31 10.63 -1.63 4.33
C SER A 31 11.71 -2.16 3.38
N LYS A 32 12.01 -1.43 2.30
CA LYS A 32 13.09 -1.76 1.35
C LYS A 32 14.48 -1.50 1.95
N VAL A 33 14.64 -0.42 2.70
CA VAL A 33 15.89 -0.12 3.44
C VAL A 33 16.12 -1.17 4.52
N ASN A 34 15.06 -1.57 5.23
CA ASN A 34 15.10 -2.60 6.26
C ASN A 34 14.82 -4.01 5.71
N ALA A 35 15.02 -4.25 4.40
CA ALA A 35 14.62 -5.51 3.75
C ALA A 35 15.33 -6.74 4.34
N SER A 36 16.55 -6.56 4.85
CA SER A 36 17.30 -7.59 5.57
C SER A 36 16.65 -8.03 6.89
N LYS A 37 15.83 -7.17 7.53
CA LYS A 37 15.15 -7.44 8.82
C LYS A 37 13.64 -7.67 8.69
N SER A 38 12.99 -7.06 7.69
CA SER A 38 11.51 -7.03 7.59
C SER A 38 10.89 -8.12 6.70
N GLY A 39 11.70 -8.90 5.99
CA GLY A 39 11.23 -10.00 5.14
C GLY A 39 10.52 -9.55 3.85
N SER A 40 10.62 -10.37 2.80
CA SER A 40 10.09 -10.05 1.46
C SER A 40 8.56 -10.00 1.37
N SER A 41 7.85 -10.60 2.34
CA SER A 41 6.39 -10.69 2.36
C SER A 41 5.71 -9.33 2.55
N LYS A 42 6.18 -8.50 3.51
CA LYS A 42 5.65 -7.14 3.73
C LYS A 42 5.77 -6.26 2.50
N ILE A 43 6.92 -6.30 1.83
CA ILE A 43 7.17 -5.54 0.61
C ILE A 43 6.19 -5.94 -0.49
N LYS A 44 5.91 -7.24 -0.62
CA LYS A 44 4.95 -7.78 -1.61
C LYS A 44 3.51 -7.34 -1.31
N GLU A 45 3.11 -7.31 -0.04
CA GLU A 45 1.78 -6.83 0.38
C GLU A 45 1.60 -5.34 0.11
N ILE A 46 2.57 -4.51 0.51
CA ILE A 46 2.52 -3.05 0.28
C ILE A 46 2.41 -2.75 -1.23
N LYS A 47 3.21 -3.42 -2.06
CA LYS A 47 3.13 -3.29 -3.52
C LYS A 47 1.74 -3.66 -4.07
N LYS A 48 1.12 -4.74 -3.56
CA LYS A 48 -0.23 -5.15 -3.97
C LYS A 48 -1.28 -4.11 -3.58
N ILE A 49 -1.17 -3.51 -2.41
CA ILE A 49 -2.11 -2.48 -1.95
C ILE A 49 -1.97 -1.22 -2.82
N ILE A 50 -0.73 -0.77 -3.09
CA ILE A 50 -0.47 0.37 -3.99
C ILE A 50 -1.07 0.12 -5.38
N ALA A 51 -0.86 -1.07 -5.95
CA ALA A 51 -1.41 -1.43 -7.26
C ALA A 51 -2.94 -1.34 -7.29
N ARG A 52 -3.63 -1.84 -6.24
CA ARG A 52 -5.10 -1.76 -6.13
C ARG A 52 -5.61 -0.32 -6.06
N ILE A 53 -4.92 0.55 -5.31
CA ILE A 53 -5.28 1.98 -5.24
C ILE A 53 -5.11 2.63 -6.62
N LEU A 54 -4.00 2.37 -7.30
CA LEU A 54 -3.74 2.91 -8.64
C LEU A 54 -4.77 2.44 -9.66
N THR A 55 -5.21 1.17 -9.60
CA THR A 55 -6.27 0.66 -10.47
C THR A 55 -7.60 1.38 -10.27
N LEU A 56 -7.93 1.79 -9.04
CA LEU A 56 -9.17 2.53 -8.73
C LEU A 56 -9.09 4.03 -9.06
N ASN A 57 -7.88 4.56 -9.23
CA ASN A 57 -7.64 5.96 -9.60
C ASN A 57 -7.47 6.15 -11.11
N LYS A 58 -7.41 5.07 -11.89
CA LYS A 58 -7.42 5.08 -13.35
C LYS A 58 -8.83 5.27 -13.88
#